data_AF-A0A9P0KM70-F1
#
_entry.id   AF-A0A9P0KM70-F1
#
_cell.length_a   1.000
_cell.length_b   1.000
_cell.length_c   1.000
_cell.angle_alpha   90.00
_cell.angle_beta   90.00
_cell.angle_gamma   90.00
#
_symmetry.space_group_name_H-M   'P 1'
#
loop_
_entity.id
_entity.type
_entity.pdbx_description
1 polymer ?
#
loop_
_entity_poly.entity_id
_entity_poly.type
_entity_poly.pdbx_seq_one_letter_code
_entity_poly.pdbx_strand_id
1 'polypeptide(L)'
;MYVISNRILVRSLSSIVSIHNKQWRPKSGSVCVANHTTPVDVVMLSMDNCYSLIGQRHGGFLGIFQRALARASPHIWFERSEARDRHAVAKRLKEHVSNPENPPILIFPEGTCINNTSVMQFKKGSFEVGSVIYPVAIKYDPRFGDAFWNSSKVLM
;
A
#
# COMPACT_ATOMS: atom_id res chain seq x y z
N MET A 1 1.57 5.39 -13.40
CA MET A 1 2.13 6.71 -13.72
C MET A 1 2.80 7.33 -12.48
N TYR A 2 3.98 6.85 -12.02
CA TYR A 2 4.85 7.54 -11.01
C TYR A 2 6.09 6.70 -10.58
N VAL A 3 6.36 5.56 -11.23
CA VAL A 3 7.48 4.65 -10.92
C VAL A 3 8.85 5.35 -10.90
N ILE A 4 9.11 6.25 -11.87
CA ILE A 4 10.39 6.96 -11.95
C ILE A 4 10.61 7.83 -10.70
N SER A 5 9.59 8.55 -10.26
CA SER A 5 9.66 9.39 -9.05
C SER A 5 9.96 8.56 -7.80
N ASN A 6 9.31 7.39 -7.66
CA ASN A 6 9.62 6.49 -6.55
C ASN A 6 11.01 5.87 -6.64
N ARG A 7 11.51 5.55 -7.83
CA ARG A 7 12.89 5.08 -8.00
C ARG A 7 13.90 6.13 -7.54
N ILE A 8 13.64 7.41 -7.82
CA ILE A 8 14.48 8.52 -7.33
C ILE A 8 14.40 8.60 -5.81
N LEU A 9 13.20 8.55 -5.23
CA LEU A 9 13.00 8.62 -3.79
C LEU A 9 13.69 7.44 -3.06
N VAL A 10 13.49 6.20 -3.51
CA VAL A 10 14.15 5.01 -2.95
C VAL A 10 15.68 5.14 -3.00
N ARG A 11 16.22 5.66 -4.12
CA ARG A 11 17.67 5.90 -4.25
C ARG A 11 18.18 7.00 -3.31
N SER A 12 17.40 8.06 -3.08
CA SER A 12 17.76 9.09 -2.09
C SER A 12 17.77 8.56 -0.65
N LEU A 13 17.02 7.49 -0.36
CA LEU A 13 17.07 6.75 0.90
C LEU A 13 18.24 5.74 0.96
N SER A 14 19.19 5.80 0.02
CA SER A 14 20.32 4.87 -0.09
C SER A 14 19.92 3.40 -0.14
N SER A 15 18.68 3.12 -0.56
CA SER A 15 18.12 1.77 -0.51
C SER A 15 18.50 0.97 -1.77
N ILE A 16 18.95 -0.26 -1.56
CA ILE A 16 19.26 -1.23 -2.60
C ILE A 16 18.18 -2.30 -2.59
N VAL A 17 17.36 -2.35 -3.64
CA VAL A 17 16.17 -3.23 -3.69
C VAL A 17 16.39 -4.35 -4.72
N SER A 18 16.26 -5.60 -4.27
CA SER A 18 16.26 -6.78 -5.13
C SER A 18 14.83 -7.27 -5.32
N ILE A 19 14.44 -7.54 -6.57
CA ILE A 19 13.08 -7.94 -6.94
C ILE A 19 13.12 -9.26 -7.66
N HIS A 20 12.53 -10.26 -7.02
CA HIS A 20 12.41 -11.63 -7.52
C HIS A 20 11.06 -11.81 -8.22
N ASN A 21 10.96 -12.77 -9.14
CA ASN A 21 9.69 -13.20 -9.73
C ASN A 21 8.90 -12.10 -10.46
N LYS A 22 9.60 -11.24 -11.23
CA LYS A 22 9.03 -10.08 -11.95
C LYS A 22 7.91 -10.42 -12.94
N GLN A 23 7.83 -11.67 -13.41
CA GLN A 23 6.76 -12.17 -14.26
C GLN A 23 5.39 -12.22 -13.55
N TRP A 24 5.39 -12.27 -12.21
CA TRP A 24 4.19 -12.31 -11.36
C TRP A 24 3.81 -10.94 -10.78
N ARG A 25 4.21 -9.85 -11.44
CA ARG A 25 3.82 -8.52 -10.99
C ARG A 25 2.30 -8.33 -10.98
N PRO A 26 1.74 -7.67 -9.95
CA PRO A 26 0.32 -7.33 -9.91
C PRO A 26 -0.09 -6.55 -11.15
N LYS A 27 -1.23 -6.93 -11.74
CA LYS A 27 -1.75 -6.35 -12.99
C LYS A 27 -2.90 -5.39 -12.70
N SER A 28 -3.27 -4.57 -13.68
CA SER A 28 -4.46 -3.74 -13.54
C SER A 28 -5.71 -4.58 -13.24
N GLY A 29 -6.66 -3.99 -12.51
CA GLY A 29 -7.86 -4.70 -12.07
C GLY A 29 -7.62 -5.79 -11.03
N SER A 30 -6.44 -5.85 -10.38
CA SER A 30 -6.12 -6.86 -9.36
C SER A 30 -5.86 -6.24 -7.97
N VAL A 31 -5.63 -7.11 -6.97
CA VAL A 31 -5.25 -6.71 -5.62
C VAL A 31 -3.85 -7.24 -5.31
N CYS A 32 -2.94 -6.36 -4.88
CA CYS A 32 -1.65 -6.70 -4.32
C CYS A 32 -1.77 -6.71 -2.80
N VAL A 33 -1.41 -7.83 -2.16
CA VAL A 33 -1.43 -7.97 -0.71
C VAL A 33 0.00 -8.17 -0.23
N ALA A 34 0.48 -7.27 0.63
CA ALA A 34 1.85 -7.32 1.17
C ALA A 34 1.89 -7.23 2.69
N ASN A 35 2.90 -7.82 3.33
CA ASN A 35 3.18 -7.57 4.75
C ASN A 35 3.61 -6.11 4.97
N HIS A 36 3.39 -5.58 6.18
CA HIS A 36 3.63 -4.16 6.47
C HIS A 36 4.61 -3.98 7.61
N THR A 37 5.81 -3.53 7.32
CA THR A 37 6.87 -3.26 8.30
C THR A 37 6.96 -1.79 8.65
N THR A 38 6.67 -0.91 7.70
CA THR A 38 6.92 0.53 7.82
C THR A 38 6.11 1.35 6.82
N PRO A 39 5.78 2.62 7.10
CA PRO A 39 5.15 3.50 6.12
C PRO A 39 5.89 3.59 4.78
N VAL A 40 7.22 3.35 4.78
CA VAL A 40 8.07 3.38 3.58
C VAL A 40 7.80 2.21 2.63
N ASP A 41 7.13 1.12 3.07
CA ASP A 41 6.78 -0.05 2.25
C ASP A 41 6.05 0.34 0.96
N VAL A 42 5.17 1.34 1.05
CA VAL A 42 4.41 1.88 -0.09
C VAL A 42 5.37 2.31 -1.20
N VAL A 43 6.40 3.09 -0.85
CA VAL A 43 7.37 3.61 -1.81
C VAL A 43 8.29 2.51 -2.32
N MET A 44 8.68 1.57 -1.44
CA MET A 44 9.52 0.42 -1.79
C MET A 44 8.85 -0.49 -2.83
N LEU A 45 7.56 -0.77 -2.67
CA LEU A 45 6.81 -1.52 -3.69
C LEU A 45 6.58 -0.68 -4.95
N SER A 46 6.31 0.60 -4.77
CA SER A 46 5.91 1.47 -5.87
C SER A 46 7.08 1.97 -6.75
N MET A 47 8.32 1.60 -6.43
CA MET A 47 9.47 1.77 -7.33
C MET A 47 9.49 0.73 -8.47
N ASP A 48 8.74 -0.36 -8.33
CA ASP A 48 8.68 -1.45 -9.31
C ASP A 48 7.38 -1.46 -10.13
N ASN A 49 6.27 -1.10 -9.49
CA ASN A 49 4.94 -1.09 -10.11
C ASN A 49 4.14 0.12 -9.63
N CYS A 50 3.02 0.44 -10.29
CA CYS A 50 2.09 1.47 -9.81
C CYS A 50 0.96 0.81 -9.02
N TYR A 51 0.60 1.41 -7.89
CA TYR A 51 -0.50 0.97 -7.05
C TYR A 51 -1.50 2.08 -6.76
N SER A 52 -2.75 1.70 -6.57
CA SER A 52 -3.76 2.51 -5.89
C SER A 52 -3.73 2.16 -4.41
N LEU A 53 -3.73 3.19 -3.57
CA LEU A 53 -3.70 3.05 -2.11
C LEU A 53 -5.11 3.28 -1.58
N ILE A 54 -5.43 2.60 -0.50
CA ILE A 54 -6.64 2.85 0.28
C ILE A 54 -6.25 3.68 1.48
N GLY A 55 -6.94 4.80 1.69
CA GLY A 55 -6.70 5.61 2.87
C GLY A 55 -7.93 6.37 3.33
N GLN A 56 -7.94 6.75 4.61
CA GLN A 56 -8.91 7.70 5.11
C GLN A 56 -8.47 9.13 4.73
N ARG A 57 -9.42 9.99 4.35
CA ARG A 57 -9.16 11.42 4.17
C ARG A 57 -8.81 12.06 5.51
N HIS A 58 -7.73 12.84 5.52
CA HIS A 58 -7.32 13.66 6.65
C HIS A 58 -7.53 15.14 6.33
N GLY A 59 -7.81 15.94 7.37
CA GLY A 59 -7.86 17.40 7.27
C GLY A 59 -6.47 18.05 7.34
N GLY A 60 -6.44 19.38 7.31
CA GLY A 60 -5.20 20.16 7.52
C GLY A 60 -4.12 19.92 6.46
N PHE A 61 -2.86 20.04 6.88
CA PHE A 61 -1.68 19.90 6.01
C PHE A 61 -1.57 18.50 5.36
N LEU A 62 -1.85 17.44 6.14
CA LEU A 62 -1.90 16.06 5.62
C LEU A 62 -2.92 15.91 4.50
N GLY A 63 -4.07 16.58 4.60
CA GLY A 63 -5.08 16.62 3.54
C GLY A 63 -4.59 17.32 2.26
N ILE A 64 -3.72 18.33 2.36
CA ILE A 64 -3.11 18.99 1.19
C ILE A 64 -2.12 18.03 0.51
N PHE A 65 -1.29 17.34 1.29
CA PHE A 65 -0.34 16.34 0.77
C PHE A 65 -1.07 15.15 0.11
N GLN A 66 -2.13 14.64 0.74
CA GLN A 66 -3.00 13.60 0.15
C GLN A 66 -3.61 14.04 -1.18
N ARG A 67 -4.09 15.29 -1.27
CA ARG A 67 -4.64 15.85 -2.52
C ARG A 67 -3.60 15.98 -3.63
N ALA A 68 -2.36 16.32 -3.29
CA ALA A 68 -1.26 16.36 -4.26
C ALA A 68 -0.93 14.95 -4.79
N LEU A 69 -0.85 13.95 -3.90
CA LEU A 69 -0.64 12.55 -4.27
C LEU A 69 -1.82 11.98 -5.10
N ALA A 70 -3.05 12.33 -4.75
CA ALA A 70 -4.26 11.91 -5.48
C ALA A 70 -4.32 12.41 -6.94
N ARG A 71 -3.60 13.48 -7.28
CA ARG A 71 -3.48 13.93 -8.68
C ARG A 71 -2.53 13.07 -9.51
N ALA A 72 -1.63 12.33 -8.86
CA ALA A 72 -0.62 11.50 -9.53
C ALA A 72 -1.10 10.05 -9.76
N SER A 73 -2.14 9.61 -9.06
CA SER A 73 -2.67 8.24 -9.15
C SER A 73 -4.12 8.18 -8.65
N PRO A 74 -4.98 7.31 -9.22
CA PRO A 74 -6.34 7.09 -8.74
C PRO A 74 -6.34 6.33 -7.40
N HIS A 75 -5.87 6.98 -6.33
CA HIS A 75 -5.94 6.47 -4.97
C HIS A 75 -7.39 6.49 -4.48
N ILE A 76 -7.78 5.48 -3.71
CA ILE A 76 -9.12 5.31 -3.18
C ILE A 76 -9.17 5.93 -1.78
N TRP A 77 -9.87 7.05 -1.66
CA TRP A 77 -9.98 7.78 -0.40
C TRP A 77 -11.38 7.66 0.18
N PHE A 78 -11.46 7.22 1.44
CA PHE A 78 -12.71 7.09 2.18
C PHE A 78 -12.87 8.23 3.18
N GLU A 79 -14.10 8.70 3.39
CA GLU A 79 -14.40 9.51 4.56
C GLU A 79 -14.35 8.65 5.84
N ARG A 80 -14.14 9.27 7.00
CA ARG A 80 -14.03 8.53 8.28
C ARG A 80 -15.30 7.71 8.59
N SER A 81 -16.47 8.23 8.23
CA SER A 81 -17.76 7.53 8.34
C SER A 81 -17.83 6.33 7.40
N GLU A 82 -17.49 6.54 6.13
CA GLU A 82 -17.51 5.50 5.09
C GLU A 82 -16.48 4.38 5.33
N ALA A 83 -15.30 4.73 5.88
CA ALA A 83 -14.24 3.76 6.19
C ALA A 83 -14.68 2.73 7.26
N ARG A 84 -15.71 3.06 8.06
CA ARG A 84 -16.31 2.13 9.03
C ARG A 84 -17.36 1.21 8.41
N ASP A 85 -17.91 1.58 7.25
CA ASP A 85 -18.87 0.77 6.52
C ASP A 85 -18.16 -0.22 5.59
N ARG A 86 -18.13 -1.47 6.03
CA ARG A 86 -17.52 -2.58 5.27
C ARG A 86 -18.15 -2.78 3.89
N HIS A 87 -19.45 -2.54 3.74
CA HIS A 87 -20.12 -2.69 2.45
C HIS A 87 -19.73 -1.57 1.49
N ALA A 88 -19.68 -0.33 1.97
CA ALA A 88 -19.22 0.81 1.18
C ALA A 88 -17.76 0.62 0.72
N VAL A 89 -16.89 0.15 1.62
CA VAL A 89 -15.50 -0.18 1.27
C VAL A 89 -15.45 -1.28 0.21
N ALA A 90 -16.09 -2.42 0.44
CA ALA A 90 -16.08 -3.53 -0.51
C ALA A 90 -16.64 -3.12 -1.88
N LYS A 91 -17.69 -2.30 -1.92
CA LYS A 91 -18.27 -1.78 -3.17
C LYS A 91 -17.27 -0.92 -3.95
N ARG A 92 -16.62 0.07 -3.31
CA ARG A 92 -15.62 0.91 -3.98
C ARG A 92 -14.41 0.11 -4.45
N LEU A 93 -13.95 -0.87 -3.68
CA LEU A 93 -12.86 -1.74 -4.12
C LEU A 93 -13.26 -2.55 -5.35
N LYS A 94 -14.48 -3.09 -5.39
CA LYS A 94 -15.04 -3.79 -6.56
C LYS A 94 -15.15 -2.89 -7.79
N GLU A 95 -15.66 -1.68 -7.62
CA GLU A 95 -15.74 -0.68 -8.70
C GLU A 95 -14.35 -0.26 -9.22
N HIS A 96 -13.37 -0.20 -8.33
CA HIS A 96 -11.99 0.14 -8.73
C HIS A 96 -11.36 -0.97 -9.55
N VAL A 97 -11.46 -2.23 -9.12
CA VAL A 97 -10.86 -3.38 -9.83
C VAL A 97 -11.59 -3.74 -11.13
N SER A 98 -12.86 -3.33 -11.31
CA SER A 98 -13.59 -3.58 -12.55
C SER A 98 -13.14 -2.70 -13.71
N ASN A 99 -12.43 -1.60 -13.44
CA ASN A 99 -11.84 -0.76 -14.48
C ASN A 99 -10.41 -1.24 -14.82
N PRO A 100 -10.15 -1.72 -16.05
CA PRO A 100 -8.83 -2.23 -16.45
C PRO A 100 -7.76 -1.13 -16.57
N GLU A 101 -8.14 0.14 -16.62
CA GLU A 101 -7.19 1.26 -16.65
C GLU A 101 -6.66 1.61 -15.25
N ASN A 102 -7.32 1.11 -14.20
CA ASN A 102 -6.93 1.37 -12.84
C ASN A 102 -5.72 0.50 -12.43
N PRO A 103 -4.71 1.09 -11.75
CA PRO A 103 -3.63 0.33 -11.14
C PRO A 103 -4.16 -0.70 -10.12
N PRO A 104 -3.41 -1.79 -9.87
CA PRO A 104 -3.74 -2.72 -8.80
C PRO A 104 -3.84 -2.02 -7.45
N ILE A 105 -4.76 -2.48 -6.62
CA ILE A 105 -4.93 -1.96 -5.26
C ILE A 105 -3.84 -2.57 -4.37
N LEU A 106 -3.08 -1.76 -3.64
CA LEU A 106 -2.15 -2.25 -2.62
C LEU A 106 -2.84 -2.27 -1.25
N ILE A 107 -2.86 -3.44 -0.61
CA ILE A 107 -3.44 -3.65 0.71
C ILE A 107 -2.39 -4.29 1.63
N PHE A 108 -2.28 -3.70 2.82
CA PHE A 108 -1.52 -4.23 3.95
C PHE A 108 -2.50 -4.88 4.93
N PRO A 109 -2.70 -6.21 4.89
CA PRO A 109 -3.83 -6.87 5.53
C PRO A 109 -3.70 -6.96 7.06
N GLU A 110 -2.54 -6.63 7.62
CA GLU A 110 -2.30 -6.54 9.07
C GLU A 110 -2.99 -5.32 9.69
N GLY A 111 -3.18 -4.25 8.91
CA GLY A 111 -3.80 -3.00 9.37
C GLY A 111 -2.92 -2.16 10.30
N THR A 112 -1.67 -2.56 10.54
CA THR A 112 -0.64 -1.84 11.29
C THR A 112 0.73 -2.27 10.78
N CYS A 113 1.78 -1.50 11.07
CA CYS A 113 3.15 -1.94 10.88
C CYS A 113 3.53 -3.00 11.94
N ILE A 114 4.24 -4.06 11.53
CA ILE A 114 4.72 -5.16 12.37
C ILE A 114 6.22 -5.36 12.18
N ASN A 115 6.91 -5.92 13.18
CA ASN A 115 8.36 -6.10 13.16
C ASN A 115 8.84 -7.35 12.39
N ASN A 116 8.01 -7.93 11.51
CA ASN A 116 8.30 -9.09 10.64
C ASN A 116 8.90 -10.35 11.32
N THR A 117 8.99 -10.41 12.65
CA THR A 117 9.41 -11.62 13.38
C THR A 117 8.28 -12.64 13.51
N SER A 118 7.04 -12.20 13.32
CA SER A 118 5.83 -13.00 13.29
C SER A 118 4.78 -12.29 12.44
N VAL A 119 3.91 -13.04 11.74
CA VAL A 119 2.81 -12.45 10.97
C VAL A 119 1.59 -12.31 11.88
N MET A 120 0.93 -11.14 11.85
CA MET A 120 -0.34 -10.96 12.55
C MET A 120 -1.50 -11.58 11.77
N GLN A 121 -2.62 -11.83 12.46
CA GLN A 121 -3.84 -12.27 11.79
C GLN A 121 -4.32 -11.23 10.78
N PHE A 122 -4.41 -11.64 9.52
CA PHE A 122 -4.86 -10.79 8.43
C PHE A 122 -6.35 -10.46 8.54
N LYS A 123 -6.69 -9.20 8.23
CA LYS A 123 -8.08 -8.75 8.15
C LYS A 123 -8.75 -9.35 6.91
N LYS A 124 -9.75 -10.22 7.13
CA LYS A 124 -10.53 -10.92 6.09
C LYS A 124 -11.01 -10.01 4.96
N GLY A 125 -11.48 -8.80 5.29
CA GLY A 125 -12.02 -7.84 4.31
C GLY A 125 -11.03 -7.48 3.19
N SER A 126 -9.72 -7.60 3.43
CA SER A 126 -8.67 -7.40 2.42
C SER A 126 -8.76 -8.38 1.24
N PHE A 127 -9.47 -9.49 1.41
CA PHE A 127 -9.57 -10.59 0.46
C PHE A 127 -10.98 -10.73 -0.15
N GLU A 128 -11.95 -9.91 0.26
CA GLU A 128 -13.35 -10.01 -0.15
C GLU A 128 -13.71 -9.17 -1.39
N VAL A 129 -12.70 -8.57 -2.03
CA VAL A 129 -12.87 -7.75 -3.25
C VAL A 129 -13.35 -8.60 -4.44
N GLY A 130 -13.02 -9.90 -4.47
CA GLY A 130 -13.44 -10.80 -5.56
C GLY A 130 -12.64 -10.62 -6.85
N SER A 131 -11.39 -10.16 -6.76
CA SER A 131 -10.43 -10.09 -7.87
C SER A 131 -9.18 -10.94 -7.59
N VAL A 132 -8.33 -11.12 -8.59
CA VAL A 132 -7.05 -11.84 -8.48
C VAL A 132 -6.18 -11.17 -7.41
N ILE A 133 -5.72 -11.98 -6.46
CA ILE A 133 -4.82 -11.56 -5.40
C ILE A 133 -3.39 -11.96 -5.77
N TYR A 134 -2.50 -10.97 -5.72
CA TYR A 134 -1.06 -11.14 -5.87
C TYR A 134 -0.42 -10.97 -4.50
N PRO A 135 0.00 -12.06 -3.84
CA PRO A 135 0.74 -11.98 -2.59
C PRO A 135 2.17 -11.49 -2.87
N VAL A 136 2.63 -10.52 -2.10
CA VAL A 136 3.98 -9.97 -2.16
C VAL A 136 4.59 -9.97 -0.76
N ALA A 137 5.86 -10.33 -0.66
CA ALA A 137 6.61 -10.26 0.60
C ALA A 137 7.69 -9.18 0.49
N ILE A 138 7.80 -8.35 1.52
CA ILE A 138 8.86 -7.38 1.70
C ILE A 138 9.72 -7.83 2.88
N LYS A 139 11.04 -7.81 2.69
CA LYS A 139 12.01 -8.12 3.74
C LYS A 139 13.09 -7.07 3.74
N TYR A 140 13.31 -6.47 4.91
CA TYR A 140 14.44 -5.59 5.18
C TYR A 140 15.58 -6.42 5.77
N ASP A 141 16.81 -6.06 5.39
CA ASP A 141 18.00 -6.65 5.96
C ASP A 141 18.43 -5.84 7.19
N PRO A 142 18.30 -6.41 8.41
CA PRO A 142 18.51 -5.67 9.65
C PRO A 142 19.96 -5.18 9.82
N ARG A 143 20.91 -5.71 9.04
CA ARG A 143 22.30 -5.22 9.04
C ARG A 143 22.43 -3.78 8.56
N PHE A 144 21.45 -3.30 7.79
CA PHE A 144 21.44 -1.95 7.22
C PHE A 144 20.43 -1.02 7.90
N GLY A 145 19.78 -1.47 8.98
CA GLY A 145 18.84 -0.69 9.79
C GLY A 145 17.58 -1.46 10.18
N ASP A 146 16.95 -1.04 11.28
CA ASP A 146 15.63 -1.53 11.66
C ASP A 146 14.56 -0.71 10.95
N ALA A 147 13.83 -1.35 10.04
CA ALA A 147 12.76 -0.70 9.31
C ALA A 147 11.48 -0.55 10.16
N PHE A 148 11.34 -1.32 11.25
CA PHE A 148 10.09 -1.42 11.98
C PHE A 148 9.60 -0.07 12.53
N TRP A 149 8.40 0.32 12.10
CA TRP A 149 7.74 1.49 12.64
C TRP A 149 6.82 1.12 13.81
N ASN A 150 7.23 1.50 15.03
CA ASN A 150 6.41 1.30 16.22
C ASN A 150 5.47 2.49 16.47
N SER A 151 4.21 2.36 16.04
CA SER A 151 3.20 3.40 16.21
C SER A 151 2.81 3.70 17.66
N SER A 152 3.14 2.84 18.64
CA SER A 152 2.86 3.12 20.05
C SER A 152 3.96 3.94 20.75
N LYS A 153 5.15 4.02 20.15
CA LYS A 153 6.28 4.81 20.68
C LYS A 153 6.40 6.19 20.05
N VAL A 154 5.78 6.40 18.89
CA VAL A 154 5.75 7.69 18.21
C VAL A 154 4.40 8.35 18.51
N LEU A 155 4.37 9.14 19.60
CA LEU A 155 3.26 10.05 19.87
C LEU A 155 3.26 11.13 18.78
N MET A 156 2.23 11.15 17.93
CA MET A 156 1.75 12.39 17.31
C MET A 156 0.60 12.93 18.13
#